data_AF-A0A5E4I241-F1
#
_entry.id   AF-A0A5E4I241-F1
#
_cell.length_a   1.000
_cell.length_b   1.000
_cell.length_c   1.000
_cell.angle_alpha   90.00
_cell.angle_beta   90.00
_cell.angle_gamma   90.00
#
_symmetry.space_group_name_H-M   'P 1'
#
loop_
_entity.id
_entity.type
_entity.pdbx_description
1 polymer ?
#
loop_
_entity_poly.entity_id
_entity_poly.type
_entity_poly.pdbx_seq_one_letter_code
_entity_poly.pdbx_strand_id
1 'polypeptide(L)'
;MYHPGKVLKVFSKADKDVIAADTTTQALLMMWDENVLTLLVDAKLAGKVKDGDIVLVDYRPLAGLTAPMPKQIVTKVIRGKKADALWKEYEQVRARQRQAAAAAAQRGQSYIG
;
A
#
# COMPACT_ATOMS: atom_id res chain seq x y z
N MET A 1 6.38 -4.50 -9.85
CA MET A 1 5.46 -5.06 -8.84
C MET A 1 4.50 -3.97 -8.40
N TYR A 2 3.24 -4.30 -8.09
CA TYR A 2 2.26 -3.35 -7.55
C TYR A 2 1.76 -3.84 -6.21
N HIS A 3 1.66 -2.92 -5.24
CA HIS A 3 1.21 -3.23 -3.89
C HIS A 3 -0.12 -2.52 -3.60
N PRO A 4 -1.17 -3.25 -3.20
CA PRO A 4 -2.41 -2.63 -2.79
C PRO A 4 -2.30 -2.00 -1.39
N GLY A 5 -2.94 -0.85 -1.22
CA GLY A 5 -3.10 -0.19 0.07
C GLY A 5 -4.46 0.49 0.18
N LYS A 6 -4.92 0.67 1.41
CA LYS A 6 -6.11 1.44 1.74
C LYS A 6 -5.69 2.83 2.20
N VAL A 7 -6.27 3.87 1.61
CA VAL A 7 -6.01 5.26 1.98
C VAL A 7 -6.61 5.55 3.33
N LEU A 8 -5.78 5.94 4.29
CA LEU A 8 -6.19 6.40 5.60
C LEU A 8 -6.41 7.91 5.61
N LYS A 9 -5.47 8.65 5.01
CA LYS A 9 -5.49 10.11 4.90
C LYS A 9 -4.83 10.59 3.61
N VAL A 10 -5.30 11.71 3.08
CA VAL A 10 -4.70 12.42 1.95
C VAL A 10 -4.15 13.77 2.43
N PHE A 11 -2.94 14.10 2.03
CA PHE A 11 -2.28 15.38 2.32
C PHE A 11 -2.03 16.10 1.01
N SER A 12 -2.48 17.34 0.91
CA SER A 12 -2.25 18.17 -0.28
C SER A 12 -2.12 19.63 0.12
N LYS A 13 -1.48 20.44 -0.72
CA LYS A 13 -1.39 21.90 -0.52
C LYS A 13 -2.75 22.61 -0.46
N ALA A 14 -3.80 21.99 -1.00
CA ALA A 14 -5.15 22.54 -0.94
C ALA A 14 -5.82 22.33 0.42
N ASP A 15 -5.24 21.48 1.28
CA ASP A 15 -5.72 21.27 2.63
C ASP A 15 -5.28 22.42 3.54
N LYS A 16 -6.26 23.05 4.21
CA LYS A 16 -6.04 24.21 5.09
C LYS A 16 -5.14 23.90 6.28
N ASP A 17 -5.08 22.63 6.69
CA ASP A 17 -4.33 22.18 7.86
C ASP A 17 -2.94 21.62 7.45
N VAL A 18 -2.55 21.75 6.17
CA VAL A 18 -1.29 21.26 5.62
C VAL A 18 -0.44 22.42 5.08
N ILE A 19 0.71 22.65 5.72
CA ILE A 19 1.75 23.54 5.20
C ILE A 19 2.72 22.70 4.36
N ALA A 20 2.79 22.96 3.06
CA ALA A 20 3.57 22.15 2.11
C ALA A 20 4.77 22.92 1.51
N ALA A 21 5.90 22.24 1.36
CA ALA A 21 7.09 22.77 0.67
C ALA A 21 6.95 22.75 -0.87
N ASP A 22 6.04 21.93 -1.39
CA ASP A 22 5.76 21.81 -2.82
C ASP A 22 4.25 21.64 -3.09
N THR A 23 3.88 21.33 -4.33
CA THR A 23 2.49 21.13 -4.76
C THR A 23 2.11 19.67 -4.91
N THR A 24 2.94 18.73 -4.44
CA THR A 24 2.66 17.30 -4.55
C THR A 24 1.60 16.87 -3.55
N THR A 25 0.95 15.75 -3.84
CA THR A 25 -0.01 15.12 -2.94
C THR A 25 0.59 13.84 -2.40
N GLN A 26 0.46 13.62 -1.10
CA GLN A 26 0.81 12.37 -0.45
C GLN A 26 -0.44 11.70 0.11
N ALA A 27 -0.38 10.39 0.27
CA ALA A 27 -1.41 9.62 0.96
C ALA A 27 -0.78 8.73 2.01
N LEU A 28 -1.33 8.76 3.22
CA LEU A 28 -1.07 7.76 4.25
C LEU A 28 -1.87 6.50 3.91
N LEU A 29 -1.17 5.38 3.75
CA LEU A 29 -1.75 4.11 3.34
C LEU A 29 -1.53 3.05 4.42
N MET A 30 -2.57 2.27 4.68
CA MET A 30 -2.43 0.95 5.29
C MET A 30 -2.29 -0.06 4.16
N MET A 31 -1.11 -0.64 4.01
CA MET A 31 -0.81 -1.64 3.01
C MET A 31 -1.41 -3.00 3.40
N TRP A 32 -1.62 -3.87 2.42
CA TRP A 32 -2.20 -5.20 2.66
C TRP A 32 -1.41 -6.07 3.65
N ASP A 33 -0.10 -5.83 3.74
CA ASP A 33 0.86 -6.53 4.60
C ASP A 33 0.99 -5.89 5.99
N GLU A 34 0.04 -5.03 6.38
CA GLU A 34 0.02 -4.26 7.64
C GLU A 34 1.08 -3.15 7.77
N ASN A 35 1.89 -2.91 6.73
CA ASN A 35 2.76 -1.74 6.73
C ASN A 35 1.94 -0.45 6.62
N VAL A 36 2.35 0.60 7.34
CA VAL A 36 1.77 1.94 7.23
C VAL A 36 2.80 2.86 6.59
N LEU A 37 2.48 3.39 5.41
CA LEU A 37 3.41 4.16 4.59
C LEU A 37 2.75 5.45 4.09
N THR A 38 3.49 6.57 4.12
CA THR A 38 3.09 7.82 3.47
C THR A 38 3.79 7.91 2.12
N LEU A 39 3.03 7.86 1.03
CA LEU A 39 3.59 7.76 -0.32
C LEU A 39 3.07 8.86 -1.24
N LEU A 40 3.85 9.20 -2.27
CA LEU A 40 3.45 10.16 -3.30
C LEU A 40 2.26 9.64 -4.10
N VAL A 41 1.34 10.55 -4.43
CA VAL A 41 0.24 10.31 -5.35
C VAL A 41 0.60 10.87 -6.71
N ASP A 42 0.40 10.08 -7.77
CA ASP A 42 0.58 10.57 -9.13
C ASP A 42 -0.25 11.84 -9.36
N ALA A 43 0.36 12.85 -9.98
CA ALA A 43 -0.25 14.17 -10.14
C ALA A 43 -1.63 14.12 -10.85
N LYS A 44 -1.86 13.15 -11.75
CA LYS A 44 -3.15 12.97 -12.44
C LYS A 44 -4.26 12.44 -11.54
N LEU A 45 -3.91 12.00 -10.33
CA LEU A 45 -4.80 11.46 -9.31
C LEU A 45 -4.92 12.35 -8.07
N ALA A 46 -4.10 13.39 -7.92
CA ALA A 46 -4.05 14.27 -6.74
C ALA A 46 -5.43 14.75 -6.25
N GLY A 47 -6.27 15.26 -7.16
CA GLY A 47 -7.64 15.71 -6.84
C GLY A 47 -8.71 14.62 -6.88
N LYS A 48 -8.31 13.35 -7.05
CA LYS A 48 -9.22 12.21 -7.22
C LYS A 48 -9.11 11.21 -6.09
N VAL A 49 -8.00 11.12 -5.37
CA VAL A 49 -7.84 10.20 -4.23
C VAL A 49 -8.59 10.73 -3.01
N LYS A 50 -9.22 9.86 -2.24
CA LYS A 50 -9.88 10.20 -0.97
C LYS A 50 -9.69 9.12 0.09
N ASP A 51 -9.94 9.49 1.34
CA ASP A 51 -9.97 8.57 2.48
C ASP A 51 -10.88 7.36 2.19
N GLY A 52 -10.40 6.17 2.55
CA GLY A 52 -11.09 4.90 2.37
C GLY A 52 -10.94 4.27 0.99
N ASP A 53 -10.37 4.96 -0.01
CA ASP A 53 -10.09 4.35 -1.31
C ASP A 53 -9.10 3.19 -1.19
N ILE A 54 -9.26 2.19 -2.06
CA ILE A 54 -8.22 1.19 -2.31
C ILE A 54 -7.38 1.66 -3.50
N VAL A 55 -6.06 1.58 -3.37
CA VAL A 55 -5.11 2.06 -4.38
C VAL A 55 -4.07 1.01 -4.72
N LEU A 56 -3.44 1.14 -5.90
CA LEU A 56 -2.23 0.40 -6.23
C LEU A 56 -1.02 1.34 -6.24
N VAL A 57 0.00 0.92 -5.51
CA VAL A 57 1.30 1.58 -5.46
C VAL A 57 2.27 0.88 -6.41
N ASP A 58 2.95 1.64 -7.26
CA ASP A 58 3.99 1.14 -8.14
C ASP A 58 5.31 0.94 -7.39
N TYR A 59 5.72 -0.32 -7.24
CA TYR A 59 6.99 -0.74 -6.65
C TYR A 59 7.99 -1.22 -7.70
N ARG A 60 7.75 -0.96 -8.99
CA ARG A 60 8.76 -1.23 -10.02
C ARG A 60 10.03 -0.40 -9.72
N PRO A 61 11.21 -0.95 -10.01
CA PRO A 61 12.45 -0.21 -9.82
C PRO A 61 12.44 1.06 -10.68
N LEU A 62 13.05 2.11 -10.15
CA LEU A 62 13.44 3.27 -10.95
C LEU A 62 14.47 2.83 -11.98
N ALA A 63 14.25 3.23 -13.22
CA ALA A 63 15.17 2.93 -14.31
C ALA A 63 16.48 3.70 -14.12
N GLY A 64 17.61 3.07 -14.47
CA GLY A 64 18.91 3.73 -14.48
C GLY A 64 19.63 3.82 -13.13
N LEU A 65 19.14 3.16 -12.09
CA LEU A 65 19.84 3.07 -10.80
C LEU A 65 20.60 1.73 -10.69
N THR A 66 21.83 1.80 -10.19
CA THR A 66 22.68 0.63 -9.93
C THR A 66 22.12 -0.27 -8.82
N ALA A 67 21.41 0.33 -7.85
CA ALA A 67 20.63 -0.38 -6.84
C ALA A 67 19.13 -0.18 -7.12
N PRO A 68 18.31 -1.25 -7.14
CA PRO A 68 16.91 -1.14 -7.48
C PRO A 68 16.13 -0.47 -6.34
N MET A 69 15.86 0.84 -6.47
CA MET A 69 14.96 1.57 -5.58
C MET A 69 13.54 1.56 -6.17
N PRO A 70 12.51 1.13 -5.42
CA PRO A 70 11.14 1.15 -5.92
C PRO A 70 10.62 2.58 -6.08
N LYS A 71 9.75 2.80 -7.07
CA LYS A 71 9.11 4.11 -7.31
C LYS A 71 8.29 4.61 -6.12
N GLN A 72 7.51 3.72 -5.51
CA GLN A 72 6.60 4.01 -4.38
C GLN A 72 5.60 5.15 -4.65
N ILE A 73 4.94 5.10 -5.81
CA ILE A 73 3.93 6.10 -6.23
C ILE A 73 2.56 5.44 -6.35
N VAL A 74 1.52 6.07 -5.81
CA VAL A 74 0.12 5.67 -6.05
C VAL A 74 -0.24 5.97 -7.50
N THR A 75 -0.53 4.92 -8.28
CA THR A 75 -0.75 5.01 -9.73
C THR A 75 -2.17 4.65 -10.17
N LYS A 76 -2.97 4.03 -9.29
CA LYS A 76 -4.37 3.68 -9.57
C LYS A 76 -5.22 3.80 -8.32
N VAL A 77 -6.46 4.28 -8.51
CA VAL A 77 -7.53 4.26 -7.51
C VAL A 77 -8.59 3.26 -7.96
N ILE A 78 -8.99 2.37 -7.06
CA ILE A 78 -9.95 1.30 -7.31
C ILE A 78 -11.11 1.48 -6.34
N ARG A 79 -12.34 1.43 -6.86
CA ARG A 79 -13.57 1.70 -6.10
C ARG A 79 -14.67 0.71 -6.38
N GLY A 80 -15.67 0.73 -5.50
CA GLY A 80 -16.86 -0.13 -5.57
C GLY A 80 -16.49 -1.60 -5.41
N LYS A 81 -17.33 -2.48 -5.99
CA LYS A 81 -17.19 -3.94 -5.84
C LYS A 81 -15.80 -4.48 -6.21
N LYS A 82 -15.09 -3.82 -7.15
CA LYS A 82 -13.73 -4.21 -7.53
C LYS A 82 -12.71 -3.96 -6.41
N ALA A 83 -12.89 -2.90 -5.63
CA ALA A 83 -12.04 -2.58 -4.50
C ALA A 83 -12.21 -3.62 -3.38
N ASP A 84 -13.48 -3.94 -3.06
CA ASP A 84 -13.82 -4.91 -2.03
C ASP A 84 -13.29 -6.30 -2.37
N ALA A 85 -13.48 -6.74 -3.62
CA ALA A 85 -12.97 -8.02 -4.10
C ALA A 85 -11.45 -8.09 -4.06
N LEU A 86 -10.76 -7.03 -4.52
CA LEU A 86 -9.30 -6.95 -4.48
C LEU A 86 -8.79 -7.05 -3.04
N TRP A 87 -9.32 -6.22 -2.14
CA TRP A 87 -8.86 -6.17 -0.76
C TRP A 87 -9.05 -7.51 -0.05
N LYS A 88 -10.23 -8.12 -0.22
CA LYS A 88 -10.56 -9.44 0.33
C LYS A 88 -9.59 -10.53 -0.13
N GLU A 89 -9.19 -10.54 -1.41
CA GLU A 89 -8.24 -11.54 -1.93
C GLU A 89 -6.89 -11.45 -1.20
N TYR A 90 -6.38 -10.23 -1.01
CA TYR A 90 -5.11 -10.02 -0.30
C TYR A 90 -5.20 -10.39 1.19
N GLU A 91 -6.32 -10.07 1.85
CA GLU A 91 -6.57 -10.52 3.23
C GLU A 91 -6.55 -12.05 3.35
N GLN A 92 -7.16 -12.75 2.39
CA GLN A 92 -7.18 -14.23 2.35
C GLN A 92 -5.79 -14.83 2.09
N VAL A 93 -5.01 -14.28 1.16
CA VAL A 93 -3.62 -14.70 0.93
C VAL A 93 -2.81 -14.56 2.22
N ARG A 94 -2.95 -13.43 2.90
CA ARG A 94 -2.23 -13.15 4.12
C ARG A 94 -2.65 -14.03 5.30
N ALA A 95 -3.94 -14.29 5.44
CA ALA A 95 -4.45 -15.22 6.45
C ALA A 95 -3.86 -16.63 6.24
N ARG A 96 -3.84 -17.12 4.99
CA ARG A 96 -3.23 -18.40 4.63
C ARG A 96 -1.74 -18.45 4.97
N GLN A 97 -1.00 -17.39 4.65
CA GLN A 97 0.42 -17.28 4.97
C GLN A 97 0.68 -17.30 6.49
N ARG A 98 -0.12 -16.57 7.28
CA ARG A 98 -0.02 -16.58 8.75
C ARG A 98 -0.29 -17.97 9.35
N GLN A 99 -1.32 -18.66 8.86
CA GLN A 99 -1.63 -20.02 9.29
C GLN A 99 -0.51 -21.01 8.96
N ALA A 100 0.06 -20.93 7.75
CA ALA A 100 1.18 -21.77 7.33
C ALA A 100 2.43 -21.53 8.18
N ALA A 101 2.76 -20.26 8.46
CA ALA A 101 3.90 -19.91 9.30
C ALA A 101 3.73 -20.41 10.75
N ALA A 102 2.53 -20.27 11.33
CA ALA A 102 2.24 -20.77 12.67
C ALA A 102 2.38 -22.31 12.76
N ALA A 103 1.87 -23.04 11.75
CA ALA A 103 2.02 -24.50 11.70
C ALA A 103 3.48 -24.94 11.55
N ALA A 104 4.29 -24.21 10.78
CA ALA A 104 5.72 -24.49 10.64
C ALA A 104 6.49 -24.26 11.96
N ALA A 105 6.18 -23.18 12.69
CA ALA A 105 6.80 -22.87 13.98
C ALA A 105 6.51 -23.94 15.03
N GLN A 106 5.27 -24.44 15.09
CA GLN A 106 4.88 -25.52 16.01
C GLN A 106 5.64 -26.83 15.72
N ARG A 107 5.81 -27.18 14.43
CA ARG A 107 6.60 -28.36 14.04
C ARG A 107 8.08 -28.21 14.37
N GLY A 108 8.67 -27.02 14.18
CA GLY A 108 10.06 -26.77 14.55
C GLY A 108 10.33 -26.93 16.05
N GLN A 109 9.36 -26.58 16.90
CA GLN A 109 9.45 -26.77 18.35
C GLN A 109 9.33 -28.24 18.78
N SER A 110 8.58 -29.07 18.04
CA SER A 110 8.45 -30.50 18.36
C SER A 110 9.70 -31.35 18.08
N TYR A 111 10.69 -30.83 17.34
CA TYR A 111 11.96 -31.54 17.05
C TYR A 111 13.09 -31.23 18.05
N ILE A 112 12.86 -30.34 19.04
CA ILE A 112 13.85 -29.95 20.06
C ILE A 112 13.54 -30.60 21.42
N GLY A 113 12.54 -31.50 21.49
CA GLY A 113 12.14 -32.23 22.70
C GLY A 113 12.52 -33.70 22.67
#